data_AF-A0A1A8BZ09-F1
#
_entry.id   AF-A0A1A8BZ09-F1
#
_cell.length_a   1.000
_cell.length_b   1.000
_cell.length_c   1.000
_cell.angle_alpha   90.00
_cell.angle_beta   90.00
_cell.angle_gamma   90.00
#
_symmetry.space_group_name_H-M   'P 1'
#
loop_
_entity.id
_entity.type
_entity.pdbx_description
1 polymer ?
#
loop_
_entity_poly.entity_id
_entity_poly.type
_entity_poly.pdbx_seq_one_letter_code
_entity_poly.pdbx_strand_id
1 'polypeptide(L)'
;MKLKENPNPVLVLLFYLMVWIYTAVTFLPSCLLSWVTTSHRDFYGSEQERAKRAKALSVLGCPEGPYRATSTTKRLITSLHPGVDTLDKMLEHATLRFPHRDCLGTREVISEEDERQSNGKVFRKVILGEYRWLSYK
;
A
#
# COMPACT_ATOMS: atom_id res chain seq x y z
N MET A 1 9.30 -43.55 -23.48
CA MET A 1 8.76 -44.32 -22.36
C MET A 1 8.86 -43.43 -21.11
N LYS A 2 7.76 -42.85 -20.62
CA LYS A 2 7.79 -42.01 -19.42
C LYS A 2 7.73 -42.92 -18.19
N LEU A 3 8.85 -43.11 -17.50
CA LEU A 3 8.85 -43.75 -16.18
C LEU A 3 8.05 -42.87 -15.23
N LYS A 4 6.84 -43.31 -14.87
CA LYS A 4 6.06 -42.72 -13.79
C LYS A 4 6.52 -43.42 -12.51
N GLU A 5 7.67 -43.00 -12.00
CA GLU A 5 8.13 -43.44 -10.68
C GLU A 5 7.18 -42.86 -9.64
N ASN A 6 6.38 -43.73 -9.01
CA ASN A 6 5.58 -43.33 -7.87
C ASN A 6 6.55 -43.21 -6.68
N PRO A 7 6.73 -42.00 -6.10
CA PRO A 7 7.61 -41.85 -4.96
C PRO A 7 7.11 -42.70 -3.80
N ASN A 8 8.04 -43.25 -3.02
CA ASN A 8 7.70 -44.09 -1.87
C ASN A 8 6.74 -43.31 -0.94
N PRO A 9 5.56 -43.85 -0.60
CA PRO A 9 4.54 -43.15 0.19
C PRO A 9 5.08 -42.68 1.56
N VAL A 10 6.05 -43.40 2.13
CA VAL A 10 6.70 -43.03 3.39
C VAL A 10 7.57 -41.77 3.23
N LEU A 11 8.30 -41.66 2.12
CA LEU A 11 9.13 -40.49 1.83
C LEU A 11 8.27 -39.24 1.61
N VAL A 12 7.13 -39.42 0.92
CA VAL A 12 6.15 -38.35 0.70
C VAL A 12 5.55 -37.88 2.03
N LEU A 13 5.22 -38.81 2.94
CA LEU A 13 4.73 -38.49 4.28
C LEU A 13 5.77 -37.70 5.09
N LEU A 14 7.03 -38.13 5.06
CA LEU A 14 8.14 -37.44 5.73
C LEU A 14 8.33 -36.01 5.21
N PHE A 15 8.24 -35.83 3.89
CA PHE A 15 8.32 -34.50 3.27
C PHE A 15 7.18 -33.58 3.72
N TYR A 16 5.94 -34.08 3.72
CA TYR A 16 4.80 -33.31 4.22
C TYR A 16 4.94 -32.93 5.69
N LEU A 17 5.43 -33.86 6.52
CA LEU A 17 5.68 -33.60 7.93
C LEU A 17 6.76 -32.54 8.14
N MET A 18 7.84 -32.58 7.36
CA MET A 18 8.90 -31.57 7.39
C MET A 18 8.38 -30.18 6.99
N VAL A 19 7.62 -30.09 5.90
CA VAL A 19 7.00 -28.83 5.44
C VAL A 19 6.02 -28.30 6.47
N TRP A 20 5.23 -29.17 7.10
CA TRP A 20 4.28 -28.79 8.15
C TRP A 20 5.00 -28.23 9.38
N ILE A 21 6.07 -28.89 9.86
CA ILE A 21 6.89 -28.41 10.99
C ILE A 21 7.53 -27.06 10.64
N TYR A 22 8.15 -26.93 9.47
CA TYR A 22 8.75 -25.67 9.02
C TYR A 22 7.72 -24.54 8.98
N THR A 23 6.54 -24.81 8.44
CA THR A 23 5.45 -23.84 8.39
C THR A 23 4.98 -23.47 9.80
N ALA A 24 4.78 -24.44 10.70
CA ALA A 24 4.39 -24.17 12.07
C ALA A 24 5.42 -23.29 12.81
N VAL A 25 6.71 -23.62 12.68
CA VAL A 25 7.80 -22.91 13.36
C VAL A 25 8.08 -21.52 12.77
N THR A 26 7.85 -21.31 11.47
CA THR A 26 8.09 -19.98 10.85
C THR A 26 6.84 -19.10 10.87
N PHE A 27 5.67 -19.67 10.58
CA PHE A 27 4.42 -18.93 10.45
C PHE A 27 3.82 -18.56 11.81
N LEU A 28 3.78 -19.48 12.78
CA LEU A 28 3.14 -19.19 14.08
C LEU A 28 3.86 -18.07 14.85
N PRO A 29 5.21 -18.07 14.98
CA PRO A 29 5.91 -16.95 15.62
C PRO A 29 5.77 -15.65 14.84
N SER A 30 5.82 -15.70 13.50
CA SER A 30 5.61 -14.52 12.66
C SER A 30 4.21 -13.93 12.82
N CYS A 31 3.17 -14.77 12.90
CA CYS A 31 1.80 -14.34 13.17
C CYS A 31 1.64 -13.73 14.55
N LEU A 32 2.24 -14.34 15.58
CA LEU A 32 2.21 -13.80 16.95
C LEU A 32 2.97 -12.48 17.06
N LEU A 33 4.15 -12.39 16.44
CA LEU A 33 4.96 -11.17 16.42
C LEU A 33 4.24 -10.04 15.65
N SER A 34 3.63 -10.37 14.52
CA SER A 34 2.78 -9.43 13.77
C SER A 34 1.63 -8.94 14.64
N TRP A 35 0.90 -9.82 15.32
CA TRP A 35 -0.19 -9.44 16.22
C TRP A 35 0.24 -8.52 17.37
N VAL A 36 1.42 -8.74 17.96
CA VAL A 36 1.97 -7.88 19.03
C VAL A 36 2.40 -6.52 18.49
N THR A 37 3.05 -6.49 17.32
CA THR A 37 3.61 -5.26 16.72
C THR A 37 2.59 -4.42 15.97
N THR A 38 1.50 -5.00 15.46
CA THR A 38 0.43 -4.26 14.76
C THR A 38 -0.39 -3.38 15.70
N SER A 39 -0.42 -3.70 17.01
CA SER A 39 -1.11 -2.89 18.02
C SER A 39 -0.70 -1.40 18.01
N HIS A 40 0.52 -1.08 17.56
CA HIS A 40 1.03 0.29 17.50
C HIS A 40 0.80 0.99 16.14
N ARG A 41 0.34 0.26 15.10
CA ARG A 41 0.14 0.79 13.72
C ARG A 41 -1.34 1.00 13.36
N ASP A 42 -2.27 0.49 14.15
CA ASP A 42 -3.69 0.35 13.82
C ASP A 42 -4.60 1.51 14.29
N PHE A 43 -4.19 2.77 14.11
CA PHE A 43 -5.10 3.90 14.43
C PHE A 43 -6.35 3.96 13.50
N TYR A 44 -6.40 3.16 12.43
CA TYR A 44 -7.43 3.22 11.39
C TYR A 44 -8.11 1.86 11.06
N GLY A 45 -7.91 0.79 11.87
CA GLY A 45 -8.49 -0.55 11.65
C GLY A 45 -7.76 -1.40 10.59
N SER A 46 -8.12 -2.68 10.43
CA SER A 46 -7.42 -3.59 9.50
C SER A 46 -7.69 -3.24 8.03
N GLU A 47 -6.71 -3.49 7.14
CA GLU A 47 -6.87 -3.23 5.70
C GLU A 47 -8.06 -3.98 5.09
N GLN A 48 -8.34 -5.20 5.56
CA GLN A 48 -9.48 -5.99 5.11
C GLN A 48 -10.83 -5.35 5.49
N GLU A 49 -10.95 -4.80 6.70
CA GLU A 49 -12.16 -4.09 7.11
C GLU A 49 -12.37 -2.81 6.30
N ARG A 50 -11.29 -2.07 6.00
CA ARG A 50 -11.36 -0.88 5.14
C ARG A 50 -11.76 -1.22 3.71
N ALA A 51 -11.28 -2.35 3.19
CA ALA A 51 -11.61 -2.80 1.83
C ALA A 51 -13.09 -3.21 1.70
N LYS A 52 -13.64 -3.87 2.73
CA LYS A 52 -15.03 -4.35 2.74
C LYS A 52 -16.06 -3.24 3.01
N ARG A 53 -15.65 -2.10 3.57
CA ARG A 53 -16.56 -0.99 3.89
C ARG A 53 -17.14 -0.37 2.61
N ALA A 54 -18.46 -0.15 2.60
CA ALA A 54 -19.13 0.62 1.57
C ALA A 54 -18.59 2.07 1.54
N LYS A 55 -17.96 2.45 0.43
CA LYS A 55 -17.33 3.77 0.25
C LYS A 55 -18.32 4.82 -0.27
N ALA A 56 -19.31 4.39 -1.04
CA ALA A 56 -20.30 5.26 -1.64
C ALA A 56 -21.69 4.60 -1.66
N LEU A 57 -22.74 5.43 -1.71
CA LEU A 57 -24.13 5.04 -1.83
C LEU A 57 -24.81 5.89 -2.91
N SER A 58 -25.80 5.32 -3.60
CA SER A 58 -26.64 6.07 -4.52
C SER A 58 -27.46 7.11 -3.76
N VAL A 59 -27.45 8.35 -4.23
CA VAL A 59 -28.22 9.45 -3.64
C VAL A 59 -29.72 9.25 -3.87
N LEU A 60 -30.09 8.65 -5.01
CA LEU A 60 -31.48 8.41 -5.41
C LEU A 60 -31.99 7.03 -4.97
N GLY A 61 -31.15 6.20 -4.36
CA GLY A 61 -31.50 4.83 -3.98
C GLY A 61 -31.58 3.85 -5.15
N CYS A 62 -31.36 4.30 -6.39
CA CYS A 62 -31.31 3.46 -7.59
C CYS A 62 -29.87 3.22 -8.09
N PRO A 63 -29.56 2.05 -8.67
CA PRO A 63 -28.23 1.74 -9.18
C PRO A 63 -27.72 2.68 -10.28
N GLU A 64 -28.62 3.28 -11.05
CA GLU A 64 -28.34 4.18 -12.17
C GLU A 64 -28.10 5.62 -11.73
N GLY A 65 -28.40 5.93 -10.47
CA GLY A 65 -28.28 7.27 -9.90
C GLY A 65 -26.85 7.67 -9.54
N PRO A 66 -26.62 8.96 -9.25
CA PRO A 66 -25.31 9.44 -8.83
C PRO A 66 -24.94 8.87 -7.45
N TYR A 67 -23.68 8.44 -7.31
CA TYR A 67 -23.15 7.92 -6.05
C TYR A 67 -22.39 8.99 -5.29
N ARG A 68 -22.51 8.96 -3.96
CA ARG A 68 -21.81 9.86 -3.06
C ARG A 68 -21.19 9.10 -1.89
N ALA A 69 -20.07 9.61 -1.37
CA ALA A 69 -19.40 9.04 -0.21
C ALA A 69 -20.35 8.88 0.97
N THR A 70 -20.29 7.73 1.66
CA THR A 70 -21.18 7.39 2.80
C THR A 70 -21.14 8.42 3.93
N SER A 71 -20.00 9.08 4.14
CA SER A 71 -19.81 10.11 5.16
C SER A 71 -20.48 11.45 4.84
N THR A 72 -20.84 11.69 3.57
CA THR A 72 -21.13 13.04 3.04
C THR A 72 -22.49 13.10 2.32
N THR A 73 -23.32 12.06 2.43
CA THR A 73 -24.56 11.93 1.64
C THR A 73 -25.49 13.14 1.77
N LYS A 74 -25.66 13.69 2.98
CA LYS A 74 -26.62 14.78 3.26
C LYS A 74 -26.12 16.18 2.91
N ARG A 75 -24.82 16.45 3.05
CA ARG A 75 -24.25 17.80 2.88
C ARG A 75 -22.83 17.71 2.36
N LEU A 76 -22.42 18.64 1.50
CA LEU A 76 -21.03 18.76 1.07
C LEU A 76 -20.14 19.07 2.29
N ILE A 77 -19.02 18.36 2.40
CA ILE A 77 -17.96 18.69 3.36
C ILE A 77 -17.14 19.84 2.77
N THR A 78 -17.04 20.95 3.50
CA THR A 78 -16.24 22.12 3.12
C THR A 78 -14.83 22.08 3.70
N SER A 79 -14.63 21.42 4.85
CA SER A 79 -13.33 21.21 5.48
C SER A 79 -13.27 19.83 6.13
N LEU A 80 -12.10 19.18 6.04
CA LEU A 80 -11.89 17.86 6.63
C LEU A 80 -11.75 17.93 8.16
N HIS A 81 -11.16 19.02 8.65
CA HIS A 81 -10.92 19.29 10.06
C HIS A 81 -11.57 20.62 10.45
N PRO A 82 -12.25 20.69 11.62
CA PRO A 82 -12.84 21.96 12.07
C PRO A 82 -11.80 23.07 12.17
N GLY A 83 -12.08 24.23 11.56
CA GLY A 83 -11.17 25.39 11.56
C GLY A 83 -10.01 25.34 10.55
N VAL A 84 -9.86 24.22 9.82
CA VAL A 84 -8.87 24.04 8.75
C VAL A 84 -9.57 24.20 7.40
N ASP A 85 -9.81 25.44 7.02
CA ASP A 85 -10.60 25.85 5.85
C ASP A 85 -9.75 26.37 4.69
N THR A 86 -8.43 26.44 4.85
CA THR A 86 -7.49 26.88 3.82
C THR A 86 -6.38 25.85 3.60
N LEU A 87 -5.72 25.92 2.43
CA LEU A 87 -4.68 24.95 2.06
C LEU A 87 -3.44 25.07 2.94
N ASP A 88 -3.08 26.28 3.37
CA ASP A 88 -1.98 26.54 4.30
C ASP A 88 -2.23 25.91 5.67
N LYS A 89 -3.42 26.12 6.25
CA LYS A 89 -3.81 25.48 7.52
C LYS A 89 -3.83 23.95 7.38
N MET A 90 -4.26 23.43 6.23
CA MET A 90 -4.26 21.99 5.99
C MET A 90 -2.85 21.42 5.92
N LEU A 91 -1.92 22.14 5.29
CA LEU A 91 -0.51 21.76 5.26
C LEU A 91 0.10 21.79 6.66
N GLU A 92 -0.13 22.86 7.43
CA GLU A 92 0.32 22.96 8.83
C GLU A 92 -0.27 21.84 9.69
N HIS A 93 -1.56 21.56 9.56
CA HIS A 93 -2.19 20.44 10.25
C HIS A 93 -1.53 19.10 9.89
N ALA A 94 -1.17 18.89 8.62
CA ALA A 94 -0.47 17.68 8.19
C ALA A 94 0.95 17.57 8.77
N THR A 95 1.71 18.67 8.81
CA THR A 95 3.07 18.68 9.35
C THR A 95 3.08 18.35 10.85
N LEU A 96 2.12 18.90 11.61
CA LEU A 96 1.94 18.64 13.03
C LEU A 96 1.47 17.21 13.32
N ARG A 97 0.55 16.69 12.49
CA ARG A 97 -0.02 15.35 12.69
C ARG A 97 0.94 14.23 12.29
N PHE A 98 1.78 14.45 11.29
CA PHE A 98 2.65 13.42 10.70
C PHE A 98 4.12 13.87 10.58
N PRO A 99 4.75 14.36 11.66
CA PRO A 99 6.04 15.07 11.58
C PRO A 99 7.16 14.21 10.98
N HIS A 100 7.13 12.90 11.21
CA HIS A 100 8.17 11.95 10.81
C HIS A 100 7.77 11.07 9.62
N ARG A 101 6.66 11.37 8.95
CA ARG A 101 6.32 10.64 7.71
C ARG A 101 7.07 11.24 6.53
N ASP A 102 7.47 10.37 5.61
CA ASP A 102 8.04 10.76 4.33
C ASP A 102 7.07 11.69 3.59
N CYS A 103 7.52 12.91 3.26
CA CYS A 103 6.70 13.95 2.64
C CYS A 103 7.25 14.40 1.29
N LEU A 104 8.58 14.42 1.13
CA LEU A 104 9.24 14.85 -0.10
C LEU A 104 10.31 13.83 -0.50
N GLY A 105 10.08 13.16 -1.62
CA GLY A 105 11.03 12.23 -2.21
C GLY A 105 11.80 12.89 -3.34
N THR A 106 13.13 12.82 -3.31
CA THR A 106 13.99 13.21 -4.43
C THR A 106 14.76 12.01 -4.92
N ARG A 107 15.08 12.00 -6.22
CA ARG A 107 15.94 10.97 -6.82
C ARG A 107 17.21 11.60 -7.34
N GLU A 108 18.31 10.92 -7.08
CA GLU A 108 19.60 11.30 -7.63
C GLU A 108 19.65 10.96 -9.13
N VAL A 109 20.20 11.87 -9.92
CA VAL A 109 20.53 11.63 -11.32
C VAL A 109 21.90 10.94 -11.37
N ILE A 110 21.92 9.68 -11.78
CA ILE A 110 23.15 8.89 -11.90
C ILE A 110 23.85 9.20 -13.22
N SER A 111 23.09 9.21 -14.32
CA SER A 111 23.62 9.52 -15.64
C SER A 111 22.54 10.09 -16.55
N GLU A 112 22.96 10.73 -17.63
CA GLU A 112 22.11 11.19 -18.72
C GLU A 112 22.64 10.61 -20.03
N GLU A 113 21.75 10.05 -20.85
CA GLU A 113 22.06 9.39 -22.11
C GLU A 113 21.22 9.97 -23.23
N ASP A 114 21.82 10.18 -24.39
CA ASP A 114 21.10 10.67 -25.56
C ASP A 114 20.55 9.49 -26.39
N GLU A 115 19.25 9.23 -26.28
CA GLU A 115 18.55 8.19 -27.02
C GLU A 115 18.17 8.70 -28.41
N ARG A 116 18.85 8.16 -29.43
CA ARG A 116 18.56 8.45 -30.83
C ARG A 116 17.45 7.53 -31.33
N GLN A 117 16.32 8.12 -31.71
CA GLN A 117 15.21 7.40 -32.33
C GLN A 117 15.44 7.25 -33.84
N SER A 118 14.78 6.24 -34.45
CA SER A 118 14.86 5.96 -35.89
C SER A 118 14.37 7.11 -36.79
N ASN A 119 13.57 8.02 -36.25
CA ASN A 119 13.08 9.23 -36.91
C ASN A 119 14.06 10.42 -36.85
N GLY A 120 15.26 10.23 -36.28
CA GLY A 120 16.28 11.26 -36.13
C GLY A 120 16.13 12.16 -34.90
N LYS A 121 15.11 11.97 -34.05
CA LYS A 121 14.98 12.70 -32.77
C LYS A 121 15.98 12.18 -31.76
N VAL A 122 16.52 13.10 -30.95
CA VAL A 122 17.40 12.79 -29.82
C VAL A 122 16.67 13.17 -28.53
N PHE A 123 16.47 12.20 -27.64
CA PHE A 123 15.90 12.44 -26.31
C PHE A 123 16.98 12.25 -25.26
N ARG A 124 17.10 13.23 -24.35
CA ARG A 124 17.97 13.07 -23.19
C ARG A 124 17.24 12.26 -22.12
N LYS A 125 17.67 11.01 -21.96
CA LYS A 125 17.15 10.05 -20.99
C LYS A 125 17.97 10.13 -19.72
N VAL A 126 17.30 10.29 -18.60
CA VAL A 126 17.94 10.35 -17.28
C VAL A 126 17.87 8.98 -16.61
N ILE A 127 19.00 8.47 -16.13
CA ILE A 127 19.08 7.29 -15.27
C ILE A 127 19.07 7.77 -13.82
N LEU A 128 18.05 7.33 -13.08
CA LEU A 128 17.76 7.80 -11.73
C LEU A 128 18.04 6.72 -10.70
N GLY A 129 18.65 7.10 -9.58
CA GLY A 129 18.91 6.22 -8.44
C GLY A 129 17.70 6.02 -7.53
N GLU A 130 17.97 5.61 -6.29
CA GLU A 130 16.96 5.39 -5.25
C GLU A 130 16.31 6.70 -4.78
N TYR A 131 15.12 6.59 -4.22
CA TYR A 131 14.45 7.72 -3.57
C TYR A 131 15.11 8.04 -2.22
N ARG A 132 15.41 9.32 -2.01
CA ARG A 132 15.73 9.89 -0.72
C ARG A 132 14.51 10.65 -0.21
N TRP A 133 13.99 10.26 0.94
CA TRP A 133 12.81 10.87 1.53
C TRP A 133 13.20 11.85 2.64
N LEU A 134 12.54 13.00 2.63
CA LEU A 134 12.56 13.96 3.72
C LEU A 134 11.21 13.91 4.44
N SER A 135 11.26 14.06 5.76
CA SER A 135 10.06 14.24 6.58
C SER A 135 9.68 15.71 6.71
N TYR A 136 8.53 16.00 7.32
CA TYR A 136 8.13 17.40 7.58
C TYR A 136 9.03 18.10 8.60
N LYS A 137 9.73 17.34 9.43
CA LYS A 137 10.72 17.82 10.41
C LYS A 137 12.14 17.53 9.94
#